data_AF-A0A935G0S4-F1
#
_entry.id   AF-A0A935G0S4-F1
#
_cell.length_a   1.000
_cell.length_b   1.000
_cell.length_c   1.000
_cell.angle_alpha   90.00
_cell.angle_beta   90.00
_cell.angle_gamma   90.00
#
_symmetry.space_group_name_H-M   'P 1'
#
loop_
_entity.id
_entity.type
_entity.pdbx_description
1 polymer ?
#
loop_
_entity_poly.entity_id
_entity_poly.type
_entity_poly.pdbx_seq_one_letter_code
_entity_poly.pdbx_strand_id
1 'polypeptide(L)'
;MRTMQLLIFYRNVRLSLGICIAWVISLLSMLSWIRRLPTLVILARRRLRRAVVAGAVPAKADTTDPQRLWHQSNALPGNRGEGFRFSYLVPLMVLTPLYLWLELSFGVNLLDIIGSDVTPEETDAIEHWGRLISGLAVALVFLKGWWAQCEKWDRAWSLRIIVSVVIALVSIAITWKVQDTVIEFHVQRTNAAIAVSLTALLVAVAFGIWSIRFWLQRSMTLWRHSLGVTILGLLVLMSLGIITLNNLGSVVNTVSQWLGMPEALVKDLGRERQQAATLALTRRAMQQEWYTIADGPIEPSAVNSAEGKAALALLPIIGATLDQERLAADRPALLQKLMLKDWMEINGDQVRRGYDTTVADLQRMHAGPYLEASEEYAQRLHSEGQAKADEFWARRSSQILDGPAFAPGLSYDEFGRTDAAKRYLRNTLGCFDCEFTHDMPREEFLAEFYKYNQANNLRMMQERFESAEHFERGIDGENAARAYWVPIWALLFSMVGAFTHIFKIAFTVTEYVVRRTLLRAQAADSRLAGDLVRNAQMLLAAALVLLALFIYFFDNRVTGSPNYQELRKDMWKTNPVIGAIASHWTINAQGLIYPFTQKIRPDWLQFKSDPFTWLGITKPPEEEEY
;
A
#
# COMPACT_ATOMS: atom_id res chain seq x y z
N MET A 1 13.23 30.23 17.15
CA MET A 1 14.30 30.53 16.15
C MET A 1 15.51 29.60 16.23
N ARG A 2 16.12 29.34 17.40
CA ARG A 2 17.31 28.46 17.52
C ARG A 2 17.07 26.99 17.10
N THR A 3 15.87 26.44 17.34
CA THR A 3 15.47 25.09 16.92
C THR A 3 15.35 24.93 15.40
N MET A 4 14.85 25.96 14.69
CA MET A 4 14.71 25.94 13.24
C MET A 4 16.07 26.00 12.52
N GLN A 5 17.03 26.77 13.07
CA GLN A 5 18.41 26.79 12.56
C GLN A 5 19.14 25.46 12.84
N LEU A 6 18.87 24.80 13.97
CA LEU A 6 19.40 23.47 14.26
C LEU A 6 18.85 22.40 13.30
N LEU A 7 17.57 22.47 12.94
CA LEU A 7 16.94 21.56 11.96
C LEU A 7 17.50 21.76 10.56
N ILE A 8 17.73 23.01 10.12
CA ILE A 8 18.37 23.30 8.83
C ILE A 8 19.83 22.83 8.83
N PHE A 9 20.55 23.01 9.93
CA PHE A 9 21.92 22.52 10.09
C PHE A 9 21.99 20.99 10.02
N TYR A 10 21.13 20.28 10.76
CA TYR A 10 21.03 18.81 10.69
C TYR A 10 20.62 18.31 9.30
N ARG A 11 19.73 19.02 8.61
CA ARG A 11 19.31 18.70 7.22
C ARG A 11 20.47 18.83 6.24
N ASN A 12 21.27 19.88 6.35
CA ASN A 12 22.45 20.09 5.50
C ASN A 12 23.58 19.12 5.81
N VAL A 13 23.78 18.77 7.09
CA VAL A 13 24.71 17.71 7.52
C VAL A 13 24.25 16.36 6.98
N ARG A 14 22.95 16.04 6.97
CA ARG A 14 22.38 14.79 6.44
C ARG A 14 22.60 14.63 4.93
N LEU A 15 22.38 15.69 4.15
CA LEU A 15 22.67 15.70 2.70
C LEU A 15 24.16 15.54 2.42
N SER A 16 25.00 16.27 3.18
CA SER A 16 26.46 16.20 3.08
C SER A 16 26.99 14.81 3.46
N LEU A 17 26.44 14.19 4.51
CA LEU A 17 26.83 12.85 4.96
C LEU A 17 26.39 11.77 3.96
N GLY A 18 25.18 11.87 3.40
CA GLY A 18 24.70 10.96 2.35
C GLY A 18 25.55 11.01 1.09
N ILE A 19 25.93 12.21 0.64
CA ILE A 19 26.84 12.41 -0.49
C ILE A 19 28.25 11.91 -0.14
N CYS A 20 28.76 12.19 1.06
CA CYS A 20 30.04 11.66 1.54
C CYS A 20 30.07 10.14 1.60
N ILE A 21 29.00 9.49 2.06
CA ILE A 21 28.90 8.03 2.13
C ILE A 21 28.81 7.42 0.73
N ALA A 22 28.04 8.01 -0.19
CA ALA A 22 28.00 7.58 -1.59
C ALA A 22 29.38 7.72 -2.26
N TRP A 23 30.10 8.80 -1.96
CA TRP A 23 31.48 9.02 -2.37
C TRP A 23 32.45 8.00 -1.75
N VAL A 24 32.33 7.70 -0.46
CA VAL A 24 33.16 6.71 0.24
C VAL A 24 32.86 5.31 -0.28
N ILE A 25 31.61 4.95 -0.55
CA ILE A 25 31.25 3.65 -1.17
C ILE A 25 31.82 3.56 -2.59
N SER A 26 31.73 4.63 -3.38
CA SER A 26 32.31 4.69 -4.73
C SER A 26 33.83 4.60 -4.68
N LEU A 27 34.48 5.33 -3.77
CA LEU A 27 35.93 5.33 -3.53
C LEU A 27 36.40 3.97 -3.00
N LEU A 28 35.67 3.33 -2.10
CA LEU A 28 35.95 1.98 -1.60
C LEU A 28 35.74 0.93 -2.70
N SER A 29 34.75 1.10 -3.59
CA SER A 29 34.58 0.24 -4.76
C SER A 29 35.75 0.36 -5.72
N MET A 30 36.23 1.59 -5.95
CA MET A 30 37.38 1.91 -6.80
C MET A 30 38.69 1.41 -6.17
N LEU A 31 38.90 1.63 -4.88
CA LEU A 31 40.04 1.09 -4.12
C LEU A 31 40.00 -0.44 -4.05
N SER A 32 38.83 -1.07 -4.00
CA SER A 32 38.71 -2.53 -4.10
C SER A 32 39.12 -3.04 -5.48
N TRP A 33 38.87 -2.25 -6.53
CA TRP A 33 39.32 -2.53 -7.89
C TRP A 33 40.84 -2.40 -8.03
N ILE A 34 41.41 -1.34 -7.43
CA ILE A 34 42.86 -1.11 -7.35
C ILE A 34 43.55 -2.21 -6.53
N ARG A 35 42.98 -2.62 -5.38
CA ARG A 35 43.50 -3.73 -4.55
C ARG A 35 43.37 -5.11 -5.20
N ARG A 36 42.56 -5.26 -6.25
CA ARG A 36 42.49 -6.47 -7.09
C ARG A 36 43.56 -6.49 -8.18
N LEU A 37 44.23 -5.37 -8.48
CA LEU A 37 45.33 -5.32 -9.46
C LEU A 37 46.47 -6.29 -9.12
N PRO A 38 46.98 -6.42 -7.88
CA PRO A 38 48.03 -7.37 -7.55
C PRO A 38 47.58 -8.83 -7.74
N THR A 39 46.34 -9.16 -7.39
CA THR A 39 45.79 -10.51 -7.57
C THR A 39 45.56 -10.84 -9.04
N LEU A 40 45.10 -9.87 -9.85
CA LEU A 40 45.01 -9.97 -11.30
C LEU A 40 46.39 -10.10 -11.94
N VAL A 41 47.40 -9.38 -11.45
CA VAL A 41 48.81 -9.48 -11.88
C VAL A 41 49.41 -10.82 -11.50
N ILE A 42 49.10 -11.38 -10.33
CA ILE A 42 49.54 -12.72 -9.91
C ILE A 42 48.84 -13.81 -10.72
N LEU A 43 47.54 -13.68 -11.00
CA LEU A 43 46.80 -14.59 -11.88
C LEU A 43 47.29 -14.50 -13.34
N ALA A 44 47.62 -13.30 -13.82
CA ALA A 44 48.25 -13.07 -15.10
C ALA A 44 49.66 -13.68 -15.15
N ARG A 45 50.49 -13.48 -14.11
CA ARG A 45 51.81 -14.11 -13.98
C ARG A 45 51.74 -15.63 -13.88
N ARG A 46 50.74 -16.19 -13.19
CA ARG A 46 50.51 -17.65 -13.14
C ARG A 46 50.04 -18.21 -14.49
N ARG A 47 49.18 -17.48 -15.21
CA ARG A 47 48.81 -17.83 -16.60
C ARG A 47 50.01 -17.74 -17.55
N LEU A 48 50.83 -16.71 -17.43
CA LEU A 48 52.07 -16.54 -18.21
C LEU A 48 53.10 -17.63 -17.88
N ARG A 49 53.32 -17.98 -16.61
CA ARG A 49 54.21 -19.09 -16.24
C ARG A 49 53.70 -20.45 -16.72
N ARG A 50 52.39 -20.71 -16.65
CA ARG A 50 51.82 -21.94 -17.22
C ARG A 50 51.95 -21.98 -18.75
N ALA A 51 51.83 -20.84 -19.42
CA ALA A 51 52.09 -20.74 -20.86
C ALA A 51 53.56 -21.05 -21.19
N VAL A 52 54.50 -20.49 -20.42
CA VAL A 52 55.95 -20.72 -20.60
C VAL A 52 56.36 -22.17 -20.30
N VAL A 53 55.83 -22.80 -19.25
CA VAL A 53 56.12 -24.21 -18.90
C VAL A 53 55.45 -25.19 -19.88
N ALA A 54 54.36 -24.79 -20.53
CA ALA A 54 53.69 -25.57 -21.58
C ALA A 54 54.25 -25.34 -22.99
N GLY A 55 55.41 -24.65 -23.14
CA GLY A 55 55.99 -24.34 -24.45
C GLY A 55 55.21 -23.31 -25.28
N ALA A 56 54.18 -22.68 -24.71
CA ALA A 56 53.46 -21.58 -25.33
C ALA A 56 54.15 -20.26 -24.97
N VAL A 57 55.13 -19.85 -25.77
CA VAL A 57 55.61 -18.46 -25.78
C VAL A 57 54.38 -17.56 -25.98
N PRO A 58 54.04 -16.64 -25.06
CA PRO A 58 53.02 -15.65 -25.33
C PRO A 58 53.63 -14.71 -26.37
N ALA A 59 53.28 -14.92 -27.63
CA ALA A 59 53.55 -13.96 -28.68
C ALA A 59 53.14 -12.57 -28.15
N LYS A 60 54.08 -11.63 -28.26
CA LYS A 60 53.91 -10.19 -28.06
C LYS A 60 52.49 -9.84 -28.50
N ALA A 61 51.67 -9.29 -27.60
CA ALA A 61 50.24 -9.09 -27.82
C ALA A 61 50.02 -8.18 -29.02
N ASP A 62 49.93 -8.77 -30.20
CA ASP A 62 49.54 -8.12 -31.42
C ASP A 62 48.04 -7.84 -31.29
N THR A 63 47.71 -6.56 -31.18
CA THR A 63 46.35 -6.06 -30.95
C THR A 63 45.54 -6.02 -32.26
N THR A 64 46.09 -6.56 -33.35
CA THR A 64 45.60 -6.40 -34.71
C THR A 64 44.87 -7.62 -35.29
N ASP A 65 44.74 -8.73 -34.56
CA ASP A 65 43.99 -9.91 -35.04
C ASP A 65 42.51 -9.88 -34.59
N PRO A 66 41.56 -9.42 -35.44
CA PRO A 66 40.14 -9.38 -35.11
C PRO A 66 39.52 -10.77 -34.94
N GLN A 67 40.14 -11.85 -35.43
CA GLN A 67 39.57 -13.20 -35.30
C GLN A 67 39.57 -13.69 -33.85
N ARG A 68 40.47 -13.19 -33.00
CA ARG A 68 40.46 -13.46 -31.55
C ARG A 68 39.23 -12.94 -30.82
N LEU A 69 38.51 -11.95 -31.36
CA LEU A 69 37.24 -11.49 -30.78
C LEU A 69 36.09 -12.45 -31.00
N TRP A 70 36.19 -13.33 -32.01
CA TRP A 70 35.20 -14.33 -32.39
C TRP A 70 35.41 -15.68 -31.71
N HIS A 71 36.66 -16.01 -31.35
CA HIS A 71 36.98 -17.31 -30.76
C HIS A 71 36.31 -17.53 -29.40
N GLN A 72 35.53 -18.60 -29.30
CA GLN A 72 34.94 -19.09 -28.07
C GLN A 72 36.04 -19.58 -27.09
N SER A 73 35.97 -19.16 -25.83
CA SER A 73 36.97 -19.53 -24.83
C SER A 73 36.64 -20.85 -24.15
N ASN A 74 37.08 -21.97 -24.72
CA ASN A 74 36.84 -23.33 -24.19
C ASN A 74 37.63 -23.66 -22.90
N ALA A 75 38.48 -22.73 -22.43
CA ALA A 75 39.34 -22.92 -21.26
C ALA A 75 38.66 -22.57 -19.91
N LEU A 76 37.41 -22.09 -19.92
CA LEU A 76 36.67 -21.78 -18.70
C LEU A 76 35.96 -23.05 -18.16
N PRO A 77 36.04 -23.36 -16.84
CA PRO A 77 35.32 -24.48 -16.27
C PRO A 77 33.82 -24.34 -16.53
N GLY A 78 33.25 -25.29 -17.29
CA GLY A 78 31.85 -25.28 -17.73
C GLY A 78 31.64 -25.16 -19.25
N ASN A 79 32.67 -24.78 -20.02
CA ASN A 79 32.59 -24.72 -21.48
C ASN A 79 33.03 -26.07 -22.09
N ARG A 80 32.09 -27.03 -22.20
CA ARG A 80 32.33 -28.31 -22.91
C ARG A 80 32.15 -28.10 -24.42
N GLY A 81 32.90 -28.83 -25.23
CA GLY A 81 33.02 -28.67 -26.69
C GLY A 81 31.74 -28.80 -27.52
N GLU A 82 30.57 -29.03 -26.91
CA GLU A 82 29.27 -29.09 -27.56
C GLU A 82 28.44 -27.80 -27.43
N GLY A 83 28.94 -26.79 -26.71
CA GLY A 83 28.32 -25.46 -26.62
C GLY A 83 27.11 -25.39 -25.68
N PHE A 84 27.24 -24.70 -24.54
CA PHE A 84 26.16 -24.36 -23.60
C PHE A 84 26.72 -23.28 -22.64
N ARG A 85 26.03 -22.22 -22.15
CA ARG A 85 24.96 -22.23 -21.12
C ARG A 85 24.34 -20.83 -20.86
N PHE A 86 23.31 -20.44 -21.62
CA PHE A 86 22.40 -19.32 -21.27
C PHE A 86 20.94 -19.78 -21.12
N SER A 87 20.74 -21.08 -20.93
CA SER A 87 19.40 -21.68 -20.79
C SER A 87 18.75 -21.32 -19.46
N TYR A 88 19.54 -20.93 -18.45
CA TYR A 88 19.07 -20.35 -17.19
C TYR A 88 18.28 -19.04 -17.39
N LEU A 89 18.47 -18.35 -18.52
CA LEU A 89 17.70 -17.14 -18.85
C LEU A 89 16.25 -17.50 -19.21
N VAL A 90 15.99 -18.69 -19.78
CA VAL A 90 14.64 -19.13 -20.17
C VAL A 90 13.66 -19.16 -19.00
N PRO A 91 13.92 -19.87 -17.88
CA PRO A 91 13.01 -19.85 -16.74
C PRO A 91 12.86 -18.44 -16.15
N LEU A 92 13.88 -17.58 -16.19
CA LEU A 92 13.76 -16.19 -15.75
C LEU A 92 12.89 -15.34 -16.69
N MET A 93 12.93 -15.61 -18.00
CA MET A 93 12.06 -15.00 -19.00
C MET A 93 10.60 -15.43 -18.86
N VAL A 94 10.32 -16.55 -18.18
CA VAL A 94 8.95 -16.99 -17.87
C VAL A 94 8.49 -16.48 -16.51
N LEU A 95 9.31 -16.67 -15.47
CA LEU A 95 8.95 -16.32 -14.09
C LEU A 95 8.83 -14.81 -13.88
N THR A 96 9.67 -14.00 -14.53
CA THR A 96 9.64 -12.54 -14.33
C THR A 96 8.36 -11.91 -14.92
N PRO A 97 7.90 -12.24 -16.14
CA PRO A 97 6.61 -11.78 -16.64
C PRO A 97 5.41 -12.27 -15.82
N LEU A 98 5.43 -13.51 -15.32
CA LEU A 98 4.36 -14.01 -14.44
C LEU A 98 4.27 -13.19 -13.15
N TYR A 99 5.41 -12.90 -12.52
CA TYR A 99 5.46 -12.00 -11.38
C TYR A 99 4.99 -10.58 -11.74
N LEU A 100 5.46 -10.02 -12.86
CA LEU A 100 5.05 -8.67 -13.30
C LEU A 100 3.55 -8.60 -13.54
N TRP A 101 2.94 -9.64 -14.12
CA TRP A 101 1.51 -9.71 -14.31
C TRP A 101 0.76 -9.70 -12.97
N LEU A 102 1.24 -10.47 -11.98
CA LEU A 102 0.68 -10.47 -10.61
C LEU A 102 0.83 -9.10 -9.94
N GLU A 103 2.03 -8.50 -9.98
CA GLU A 103 2.36 -7.21 -9.39
C GLU A 103 1.54 -6.07 -10.01
N LEU A 104 1.44 -6.03 -11.34
CA LEU A 104 0.65 -5.01 -12.04
C LEU A 104 -0.85 -5.18 -11.78
N SER A 105 -1.34 -6.43 -11.68
CA SER A 105 -2.74 -6.71 -11.30
C SER A 105 -3.03 -6.27 -9.87
N PHE A 106 -2.09 -6.51 -8.95
CA PHE A 106 -2.16 -6.02 -7.57
C PHE A 106 -2.17 -4.50 -7.51
N GLY A 107 -1.32 -3.82 -8.28
CA GLY A 107 -1.31 -2.35 -8.37
C GLY A 107 -2.63 -1.75 -8.85
N VAL A 108 -3.31 -2.38 -9.82
CA VAL A 108 -4.65 -1.96 -10.27
C VAL A 108 -5.67 -2.16 -9.15
N ASN A 109 -5.68 -3.34 -8.52
CA ASN A 109 -6.62 -3.65 -7.45
C ASN A 109 -6.42 -2.73 -6.23
N LEU A 110 -5.18 -2.42 -5.90
CA LEU A 110 -4.83 -1.47 -4.86
C LEU A 110 -5.40 -0.08 -5.14
N LEU A 111 -5.30 0.40 -6.39
CA LEU A 111 -5.90 1.68 -6.77
C LEU A 111 -7.43 1.65 -6.81
N ASP A 112 -8.03 0.52 -7.17
CA ASP A 112 -9.48 0.35 -7.15
C ASP A 112 -10.02 0.36 -5.72
N ILE A 113 -9.39 -0.43 -4.83
CA ILE A 113 -9.77 -0.50 -3.41
C ILE A 113 -9.51 0.86 -2.75
N ILE A 114 -8.31 1.43 -2.89
CA ILE A 114 -8.04 2.74 -2.32
C ILE A 114 -8.98 3.80 -2.91
N GLY A 115 -9.43 3.64 -4.15
CA GLY A 115 -10.43 4.47 -4.82
C GLY A 115 -11.88 4.21 -4.40
N SER A 116 -12.16 3.19 -3.60
CA SER A 116 -13.48 2.80 -3.09
C SER A 116 -13.53 2.85 -1.56
N ASP A 117 -14.69 2.48 -1.00
CA ASP A 117 -14.82 2.25 0.44
C ASP A 117 -13.96 1.03 0.82
N VAL A 118 -12.98 1.21 1.71
CA VAL A 118 -12.02 0.16 2.14
C VAL A 118 -12.42 -0.36 3.51
N THR A 119 -12.64 -1.66 3.64
CA THR A 119 -12.88 -2.28 4.95
C THR A 119 -11.56 -2.60 5.69
N PRO A 120 -11.57 -2.78 7.02
CA PRO A 120 -10.40 -3.24 7.77
C PRO A 120 -9.83 -4.56 7.23
N GLU A 121 -10.69 -5.52 6.88
CA GLU A 121 -10.30 -6.83 6.35
C GLU A 121 -9.61 -6.70 4.99
N GLU A 122 -10.10 -5.80 4.12
CA GLU A 122 -9.47 -5.49 2.84
C GLU A 122 -8.10 -4.83 3.03
N THR A 123 -7.94 -4.01 4.08
CA THR A 123 -6.66 -3.38 4.43
C THR A 123 -5.62 -4.45 4.83
N ASP A 124 -6.00 -5.40 5.68
CA ASP A 124 -5.14 -6.51 6.10
C ASP A 124 -4.78 -7.42 4.93
N ALA A 125 -5.75 -7.75 4.07
CA ALA A 125 -5.51 -8.53 2.87
C ALA A 125 -4.52 -7.84 1.93
N ILE A 126 -4.68 -6.54 1.68
CA ILE A 126 -3.75 -5.71 0.90
C ILE A 126 -2.34 -5.76 1.50
N GLU A 127 -2.24 -5.64 2.83
CA GLU A 127 -0.97 -5.68 3.53
C GLU A 127 -0.24 -7.00 3.30
N HIS A 128 -0.94 -8.12 3.49
CA HIS A 128 -0.40 -9.46 3.33
C HIS A 128 -0.02 -9.78 1.88
N TRP A 129 -0.86 -9.40 0.92
CA TRP A 129 -0.55 -9.55 -0.51
C TRP A 129 0.65 -8.69 -0.91
N GLY A 130 0.70 -7.44 -0.47
CA GLY A 130 1.83 -6.53 -0.72
C GLY A 130 3.15 -7.11 -0.20
N ARG A 131 3.12 -7.71 1.00
CA ARG A 131 4.29 -8.38 1.61
C ARG A 131 4.72 -9.62 0.85
N LEU A 132 3.76 -10.47 0.46
CA LEU A 132 4.02 -11.67 -0.32
C LEU A 132 4.67 -11.33 -1.68
N ILE A 133 4.07 -10.39 -2.42
CA ILE A 133 4.53 -10.01 -3.76
C ILE A 133 5.92 -9.35 -3.68
N SER A 134 6.14 -8.45 -2.72
CA SER A 134 7.46 -7.85 -2.47
C SER A 134 8.53 -8.91 -2.17
N GLY A 135 8.18 -9.93 -1.38
CA GLY A 135 9.06 -11.08 -1.10
C GLY A 135 9.44 -11.88 -2.33
N LEU A 136 8.48 -12.12 -3.23
CA LEU A 136 8.70 -12.78 -4.52
C LEU A 136 9.61 -11.94 -5.43
N ALA A 137 9.46 -10.61 -5.42
CA ALA A 137 10.32 -9.69 -6.15
C ALA A 137 11.80 -9.86 -5.75
N VAL A 138 12.05 -9.82 -4.43
CA VAL A 138 13.39 -10.03 -3.85
C VAL A 138 13.93 -11.41 -4.22
N ALA A 139 13.10 -12.47 -4.12
CA ALA A 139 13.49 -13.82 -4.49
C ALA A 139 13.98 -13.88 -5.94
N LEU A 140 13.24 -13.27 -6.87
CA LEU A 140 13.59 -13.25 -8.28
C LEU A 140 14.96 -12.63 -8.54
N VAL A 141 15.37 -11.61 -7.79
CA VAL A 141 16.73 -11.02 -7.91
C VAL A 141 17.80 -12.07 -7.65
N PHE A 142 17.65 -12.88 -6.60
CA PHE A 142 18.59 -13.94 -6.25
C PHE A 142 18.53 -15.14 -7.19
N LEU A 143 17.35 -15.47 -7.72
CA LEU A 143 17.18 -16.60 -8.64
C LEU A 143 18.06 -16.48 -9.89
N LYS A 144 18.31 -15.26 -10.41
CA LYS A 144 19.22 -15.10 -11.57
C LYS A 144 20.62 -15.63 -11.27
N GLY A 145 21.18 -15.27 -10.12
CA GLY A 145 22.50 -15.72 -9.69
C GLY A 145 22.54 -17.22 -9.39
N TRP A 146 21.51 -17.73 -8.70
CA TRP A 146 21.40 -19.15 -8.37
C TRP A 146 21.36 -20.03 -9.62
N TRP A 147 20.46 -19.72 -10.57
CA TRP A 147 20.29 -20.53 -11.77
C TRP A 147 21.52 -20.48 -12.69
N ALA A 148 22.17 -19.31 -12.80
CA ALA A 148 23.45 -19.20 -13.50
C ALA A 148 24.53 -20.09 -12.86
N GLN A 149 24.59 -20.14 -11.52
CA GLN A 149 25.55 -20.96 -10.80
C GLN A 149 25.24 -22.47 -10.91
N CYS A 150 23.97 -22.85 -10.90
CA CYS A 150 23.54 -24.22 -11.14
C CYS A 150 23.92 -24.72 -12.53
N GLU A 151 23.78 -23.86 -13.55
CA GLU A 151 24.27 -24.18 -14.89
C GLU A 151 25.80 -24.32 -14.90
N LYS A 152 26.54 -23.45 -14.20
CA LYS A 152 28.00 -23.58 -14.12
C LYS A 152 28.46 -24.87 -13.43
N TRP A 153 27.72 -25.34 -12.43
CA TRP A 153 28.05 -26.53 -11.64
C TRP A 153 27.36 -27.81 -12.08
N ASP A 154 26.59 -27.76 -13.17
CA ASP A 154 25.83 -28.90 -13.69
C ASP A 154 24.94 -29.59 -12.64
N ARG A 155 24.26 -28.77 -11.82
CA ARG A 155 23.40 -29.30 -10.75
C ARG A 155 22.12 -29.90 -11.32
N ALA A 156 21.67 -31.00 -10.72
CA ALA A 156 20.41 -31.68 -11.02
C ALA A 156 19.22 -30.71 -10.89
N TRP A 157 18.19 -30.89 -11.75
CA TRP A 157 17.04 -30.00 -11.83
C TRP A 157 16.24 -29.94 -10.52
N SER A 158 16.07 -31.07 -9.83
CA SER A 158 15.42 -31.14 -8.52
C SER A 158 16.06 -30.20 -7.49
N LEU A 159 17.40 -30.18 -7.42
CA LEU A 159 18.13 -29.28 -6.53
C LEU A 159 17.93 -27.81 -6.90
N ARG A 160 17.84 -27.49 -8.20
CA ARG A 160 17.57 -26.12 -8.66
C ARG A 160 16.24 -25.62 -8.14
N ILE A 161 15.20 -26.45 -8.24
CA ILE A 161 13.84 -26.12 -7.80
C ILE A 161 13.77 -26.02 -6.27
N ILE A 162 14.27 -27.02 -5.54
CA ILE A 162 14.23 -27.03 -4.06
C ILE A 162 14.90 -25.77 -3.49
N VAL A 163 16.11 -25.44 -3.95
CA VAL A 163 16.81 -24.24 -3.46
C VAL A 163 16.12 -22.95 -3.93
N SER A 164 15.48 -22.94 -5.11
CA SER A 164 14.69 -21.79 -5.55
C SER A 164 13.49 -21.53 -4.65
N VAL A 165 12.80 -22.59 -4.21
CA VAL A 165 11.69 -22.50 -3.24
C VAL A 165 12.22 -21.99 -1.90
N VAL A 166 13.35 -22.51 -1.41
CA VAL A 166 13.96 -22.02 -0.16
C VAL A 166 14.34 -20.54 -0.27
N ILE A 167 14.94 -20.11 -1.38
CA ILE A 167 15.25 -18.69 -1.64
C ILE A 167 13.96 -17.85 -1.60
N ALA A 168 12.88 -18.33 -2.21
CA ALA A 168 11.59 -17.63 -2.19
C ALA A 168 11.02 -17.50 -0.77
N LEU A 169 10.95 -18.58 -0.01
CA LEU A 169 10.44 -18.58 1.36
C LEU A 169 11.27 -17.68 2.29
N VAL A 170 12.60 -17.74 2.20
CA VAL A 170 13.49 -16.88 2.97
C VAL A 170 13.33 -15.41 2.57
N SER A 171 13.20 -15.12 1.27
CA SER A 171 13.00 -13.75 0.80
C SER A 171 11.65 -13.19 1.24
N ILE A 172 10.58 -14.00 1.22
CA ILE A 172 9.26 -13.63 1.75
C ILE A 172 9.37 -13.35 3.24
N ALA A 173 9.92 -14.27 4.04
CA ALA A 173 10.04 -14.09 5.49
C ALA A 173 10.85 -12.83 5.88
N ILE A 174 11.97 -12.57 5.19
CA ILE A 174 12.79 -11.38 5.44
C ILE A 174 12.04 -10.11 5.02
N THR A 175 11.45 -10.11 3.82
CA THR A 175 10.75 -8.93 3.29
C THR A 175 9.53 -8.60 4.14
N TRP A 176 8.77 -9.62 4.54
CA TRP A 176 7.67 -9.51 5.48
C TRP A 176 8.12 -8.80 6.73
N LYS A 177 9.19 -9.28 7.36
CA LYS A 177 9.72 -8.70 8.60
C LYS A 177 10.21 -7.27 8.42
N VAL A 178 10.90 -6.98 7.31
CA VAL A 178 11.39 -5.63 7.01
C VAL A 178 10.22 -4.67 6.80
N GLN A 179 9.21 -5.05 6.03
CA GLN A 179 8.04 -4.22 5.78
C GLN A 179 7.20 -4.03 7.04
N ASP A 180 7.02 -5.08 7.84
CA ASP A 180 6.40 -5.03 9.15
C ASP A 180 7.08 -4.01 10.06
N THR A 181 8.41 -4.10 10.16
CA THR A 181 9.20 -3.13 10.91
C THR A 181 9.04 -1.73 10.34
N VAL A 182 9.00 -1.53 9.03
CA VAL A 182 8.84 -0.21 8.40
C VAL A 182 7.45 0.37 8.62
N ILE A 183 6.40 -0.45 8.56
CA ILE A 183 5.00 -0.07 8.78
C ILE A 183 4.79 0.27 10.25
N GLU A 184 5.13 -0.64 11.17
CA GLU A 184 5.07 -0.39 12.62
C GLU A 184 5.86 0.87 13.00
N PHE A 185 7.01 1.06 12.34
CA PHE A 185 7.84 2.23 12.53
C PHE A 185 7.15 3.54 12.12
N HIS A 186 6.38 3.59 11.02
CA HIS A 186 5.60 4.77 10.64
C HIS A 186 4.32 4.92 11.45
N VAL A 187 3.74 3.81 11.93
CA VAL A 187 2.55 3.83 12.78
C VAL A 187 2.87 4.35 14.18
N GLN A 188 4.02 3.99 14.75
CA GLN A 188 4.38 4.24 16.16
C GLN A 188 5.27 5.47 16.40
N ARG A 189 5.73 6.18 15.36
CA ARG A 189 6.74 7.26 15.52
C ARG A 189 6.44 8.48 14.67
N THR A 190 6.80 9.64 15.21
CA THR A 190 6.63 10.92 14.51
C THR A 190 7.58 11.08 13.33
N ASN A 191 7.27 11.99 12.40
CA ASN A 191 8.14 12.36 11.28
C ASN A 191 9.60 12.67 11.69
N ALA A 192 9.81 13.25 12.88
CA ALA A 192 11.15 13.53 13.41
C ALA A 192 11.91 12.26 13.83
N ALA A 193 11.24 11.32 14.50
CA ALA A 193 11.80 10.02 14.87
C ALA A 193 11.98 9.08 13.65
N ILE A 194 11.17 9.29 12.61
CA ILE A 194 11.27 8.59 11.32
C ILE A 194 12.65 8.80 10.67
N ALA A 195 13.14 10.05 10.66
CA ALA A 195 14.43 10.40 10.08
C ALA A 195 15.64 9.77 10.79
N VAL A 196 15.64 9.77 12.13
CA VAL A 196 16.72 9.19 12.96
C VAL A 196 16.85 7.69 12.69
N SER A 197 15.71 7.00 12.61
CA SER A 197 15.75 5.54 12.52
C SER A 197 15.85 5.01 11.10
N LEU A 198 15.39 5.72 10.08
CA LEU A 198 15.78 5.43 8.70
C LEU A 198 17.29 5.53 8.53
N THR A 199 17.93 6.49 9.20
CA THR A 199 19.39 6.61 9.21
C THR A 199 20.04 5.42 9.93
N ALA A 200 19.49 5.02 11.09
CA ALA A 200 19.97 3.84 11.83
C ALA A 200 19.79 2.53 11.02
N LEU A 201 18.65 2.36 10.35
CA LEU A 201 18.36 1.22 9.48
C LEU A 201 19.32 1.18 8.29
N LEU A 202 19.56 2.32 7.64
CA LEU A 202 20.48 2.43 6.51
C LEU A 202 21.92 2.10 6.93
N VAL A 203 22.34 2.56 8.10
CA VAL A 203 23.64 2.20 8.71
C VAL A 203 23.71 0.70 9.00
N ALA A 204 22.66 0.11 9.60
CA ALA A 204 22.61 -1.32 9.91
C ALA A 204 22.66 -2.18 8.63
N VAL A 205 21.93 -1.80 7.58
CA VAL A 205 21.94 -2.48 6.28
C VAL A 205 23.31 -2.35 5.61
N ALA A 206 23.90 -1.14 5.60
CA ALA A 206 25.24 -0.92 5.05
C ALA A 206 26.29 -1.76 5.78
N PHE A 207 26.22 -1.82 7.11
CA PHE A 207 27.09 -2.65 7.94
C PHE A 207 26.88 -4.15 7.69
N GLY A 208 25.64 -4.60 7.52
CA GLY A 208 25.30 -5.98 7.18
C GLY A 208 25.86 -6.38 5.81
N ILE A 209 25.66 -5.55 4.79
CA ILE A 209 26.22 -5.76 3.44
C ILE A 209 27.75 -5.80 3.50
N TRP A 210 28.36 -4.88 4.24
CA TRP A 210 29.81 -4.85 4.44
C TRP A 210 30.31 -6.11 5.14
N SER A 211 29.64 -6.57 6.19
CA SER A 211 29.99 -7.76 6.96
C SER A 211 29.86 -9.04 6.14
N ILE A 212 28.78 -9.20 5.37
CA ILE A 212 28.60 -10.33 4.44
C ILE A 212 29.70 -10.31 3.38
N ARG A 213 29.99 -9.15 2.78
CA ARG A 213 31.05 -9.02 1.78
C ARG A 213 32.42 -9.34 2.36
N PHE A 214 32.73 -8.84 3.54
CA PHE A 214 33.98 -9.10 4.24
C PHE A 214 34.14 -10.59 4.56
N TRP A 215 33.08 -11.23 5.07
CA TRP A 215 33.06 -12.66 5.37
C TRP A 215 33.27 -13.52 4.13
N LEU A 216 32.54 -13.24 3.05
CA LEU A 216 32.71 -13.94 1.77
C LEU A 216 34.12 -13.77 1.20
N GLN A 217 34.68 -12.56 1.26
CA GLN A 217 36.06 -12.32 0.81
C GLN A 217 37.06 -13.12 1.66
N ARG A 218 36.91 -13.09 2.98
CA ARG A 218 37.81 -13.77 3.92
C ARG A 218 37.71 -15.30 3.78
N SER A 219 36.49 -15.85 3.69
CA SER A 219 36.28 -17.30 3.54
C SER A 219 36.84 -17.82 2.22
N MET A 220 36.72 -17.05 1.13
CA MET A 220 37.27 -17.42 -0.19
C MET A 220 38.80 -17.29 -0.26
N THR A 221 39.42 -16.40 0.53
CA THR A 221 40.89 -16.27 0.57
C THR A 221 41.58 -17.36 1.40
N LEU A 222 40.90 -17.91 2.39
CA LEU A 222 41.43 -18.97 3.25
C LEU A 222 41.04 -20.33 2.64
N TRP A 223 41.90 -20.87 1.77
CA TRP A 223 41.74 -22.14 1.02
C TRP A 223 41.46 -23.41 1.85
N ARG A 224 41.37 -23.32 3.18
CA ARG A 224 41.17 -24.43 4.12
C ARG A 224 39.73 -24.57 4.65
N HIS A 225 38.84 -23.62 4.40
CA HIS A 225 37.47 -23.72 4.92
C HIS A 225 36.56 -24.49 3.97
N SER A 226 35.94 -25.56 4.48
CA SER A 226 34.91 -26.32 3.77
C SER A 226 33.70 -25.41 3.48
N LEU A 227 32.93 -25.77 2.45
CA LEU A 227 31.65 -25.13 2.10
C LEU A 227 30.77 -24.90 3.35
N GLY A 228 30.82 -25.84 4.32
CA GLY A 228 30.11 -25.76 5.59
C GLY A 228 30.47 -24.55 6.46
N VAL A 229 31.74 -24.14 6.53
CA VAL A 229 32.13 -22.97 7.35
C VAL A 229 31.66 -21.65 6.72
N THR A 230 31.66 -21.57 5.38
CA THR A 230 31.13 -20.40 4.68
C THR A 230 29.63 -20.28 4.90
N ILE A 231 28.89 -21.39 4.78
CA ILE A 231 27.44 -21.45 5.04
C ILE A 231 27.15 -21.10 6.50
N LEU A 232 27.87 -21.68 7.46
CA LEU A 232 27.67 -21.40 8.88
C LEU A 232 27.88 -19.92 9.22
N GLY A 233 28.94 -19.30 8.70
CA GLY A 233 29.16 -17.87 8.94
C GLY A 233 28.14 -16.96 8.28
N LEU A 234 27.59 -17.34 7.11
CA LEU A 234 26.45 -16.62 6.52
C LEU A 234 25.19 -16.76 7.36
N LEU A 235 24.90 -17.96 7.87
CA LEU A 235 23.77 -18.20 8.78
C LEU A 235 23.91 -17.37 10.05
N VAL A 236 25.10 -17.32 10.67
CA VAL A 236 25.35 -16.48 11.84
C VAL A 236 25.15 -15.01 11.53
N LEU A 237 25.68 -14.50 10.41
CA LEU A 237 25.49 -13.11 10.01
C LEU A 237 24.02 -12.77 9.72
N MET A 238 23.28 -13.69 9.12
CA MET A 238 21.84 -13.53 8.90
C MET A 238 21.07 -13.52 10.22
N SER A 239 21.34 -14.47 11.12
CA SER A 239 20.72 -14.52 12.45
C SER A 239 21.03 -13.25 13.26
N LEU A 240 22.28 -12.77 13.22
CA LEU A 240 22.68 -11.53 13.90
C LEU A 240 22.00 -10.30 13.29
N GLY A 241 21.84 -10.28 11.96
CA GLY A 241 21.08 -9.24 11.25
C GLY A 241 19.61 -9.24 11.66
N ILE A 242 18.98 -10.41 11.74
CA ILE A 242 17.60 -10.58 12.21
C ILE A 242 17.46 -10.09 13.66
N ILE A 243 18.37 -10.50 14.56
CA ILE A 243 18.36 -10.05 15.96
C ILE A 243 18.52 -8.54 16.05
N THR A 244 19.40 -7.95 15.22
CA THR A 244 19.63 -6.50 15.20
C THR A 244 18.40 -5.75 14.71
N LEU A 245 17.72 -6.25 13.67
CA LEU A 245 16.46 -5.68 13.18
C LEU A 245 15.35 -5.79 14.23
N ASN A 246 15.22 -6.94 14.91
CA ASN A 246 14.23 -7.13 15.98
C ASN A 246 14.41 -6.13 17.13
N ASN A 247 15.67 -5.80 17.45
CA ASN A 247 15.98 -4.91 18.56
C ASN A 247 16.15 -3.45 18.12
N LEU A 248 16.01 -3.14 16.82
CA LEU A 248 16.17 -1.77 16.30
C LEU A 248 15.17 -0.81 16.93
N GLY A 249 13.94 -1.29 17.18
CA GLY A 249 12.91 -0.56 17.92
C GLY A 249 13.40 -0.12 19.29
N SER A 250 13.90 -1.06 20.09
CA SER A 250 14.43 -0.83 21.43
C SER A 250 15.66 0.10 21.42
N VAL A 251 16.63 -0.15 20.53
CA VAL A 251 17.85 0.68 20.42
C VAL A 251 17.51 2.13 20.10
N VAL A 252 16.62 2.36 19.14
CA VAL A 252 16.18 3.72 18.80
C VAL A 252 15.45 4.35 19.98
N ASN A 253 14.60 3.59 20.68
CA ASN A 253 13.83 4.13 21.80
C ASN A 253 14.77 4.58 22.94
N THR A 254 15.80 3.78 23.23
CA THR A 254 16.87 4.13 24.20
C THR A 254 17.63 5.38 23.75
N VAL A 255 17.95 5.51 22.46
CA VAL A 255 18.62 6.71 21.92
C VAL A 255 17.72 7.94 22.01
N SER A 256 16.42 7.83 21.72
CA SER A 256 15.47 8.95 21.84
C SER A 256 15.23 9.37 23.28
N GLN A 257 15.21 8.40 24.22
CA GLN A 257 15.14 8.67 25.65
C GLN A 257 16.40 9.37 26.15
N TRP A 258 17.58 8.92 25.72
CA TRP A 258 18.86 9.54 26.04
C TRP A 258 18.97 10.99 25.52
N LEU A 259 18.31 11.29 24.40
CA LEU A 259 18.21 12.64 23.83
C LEU A 259 17.12 13.52 24.46
N GLY A 260 16.39 13.04 25.47
CA GLY A 260 15.43 13.83 26.23
C GLY A 260 14.17 14.25 25.45
N MET A 261 13.73 13.48 24.46
CA MET A 261 12.61 13.83 23.58
C MET A 261 11.18 13.30 23.93
N PRO A 262 10.87 12.66 25.08
CA PRO A 262 9.71 11.76 25.15
C PRO A 262 8.32 12.43 25.12
N GLU A 263 8.06 13.53 25.83
CA GLU A 263 6.70 14.08 25.93
C GLU A 263 6.26 14.89 24.71
N ALA A 264 7.18 15.67 24.12
CA ALA A 264 6.88 16.44 22.91
C ALA A 264 6.62 15.51 21.70
N LEU A 265 7.36 14.40 21.61
CA LEU A 265 7.17 13.41 20.55
C LEU A 265 5.81 12.71 20.61
N VAL A 266 5.28 12.42 21.81
CA VAL A 266 3.98 11.74 21.94
C VAL A 266 2.84 12.67 21.52
N LYS A 267 2.89 13.94 21.94
CA LYS A 267 1.91 14.96 21.55
C LYS A 267 1.94 15.25 20.05
N ASP A 268 3.13 15.34 19.47
CA ASP A 268 3.30 15.51 18.02
C ASP A 268 2.78 14.28 17.26
N LEU A 269 2.94 13.06 17.81
CA LEU A 269 2.42 11.83 17.22
C LEU A 269 0.89 11.78 17.21
N GLY A 270 0.25 12.19 18.31
CA GLY A 270 -1.21 12.30 18.38
C GLY A 270 -1.76 13.25 17.31
N ARG A 271 -1.10 14.39 17.10
CA ARG A 271 -1.46 15.34 16.03
C ARG A 271 -1.28 14.76 14.64
N GLU A 272 -0.15 14.11 14.36
CA GLU A 272 0.12 13.49 13.05
C GLU A 272 -0.90 12.39 12.73
N ARG A 273 -1.28 11.58 13.71
CA ARG A 273 -2.31 10.53 13.55
C ARG A 273 -3.72 11.10 13.38
N GLN A 274 -4.07 12.16 14.11
CA GLN A 274 -5.34 12.88 13.93
C GLN A 274 -5.44 13.49 12.52
N GLN A 275 -4.34 14.06 12.01
CA GLN A 275 -4.24 14.57 10.64
C GLN A 275 -4.41 13.43 9.62
N ALA A 276 -3.75 12.29 9.84
CA ALA A 276 -3.90 11.11 9.00
C ALA A 276 -5.36 10.61 8.95
N ALA A 277 -6.03 10.55 10.10
CA ALA A 277 -7.45 10.18 10.18
C ALA A 277 -8.35 11.20 9.45
N THR A 278 -8.06 12.50 9.58
CA THR A 278 -8.79 13.57 8.90
C THR A 278 -8.60 13.51 7.38
N LEU A 279 -7.38 13.23 6.92
CA LEU A 279 -7.08 13.03 5.50
C LEU A 279 -7.74 11.76 4.95
N ALA A 280 -7.86 10.69 5.75
CA ALA A 280 -8.60 9.50 5.37
C ALA A 280 -10.11 9.78 5.19
N LEU A 281 -10.72 10.53 6.12
CA LEU A 281 -12.11 11.02 5.98
C LEU A 281 -12.28 11.89 4.73
N THR A 282 -11.35 12.82 4.53
CA THR A 282 -11.36 13.74 3.37
C THR A 282 -11.26 12.97 2.06
N ARG A 283 -10.32 12.02 1.96
CA ARG A 283 -10.17 11.13 0.81
C ARG A 283 -11.48 10.43 0.48
N ARG A 284 -12.12 9.84 1.49
CA ARG A 284 -13.37 9.10 1.32
C ARG A 284 -14.51 10.02 0.87
N ALA A 285 -14.62 11.20 1.46
CA ALA A 285 -15.63 12.19 1.04
C ALA A 285 -15.42 12.69 -0.40
N MET A 286 -14.15 12.83 -0.85
CA MET A 286 -13.84 13.18 -2.24
C MET A 286 -14.23 12.08 -3.22
N GLN A 287 -14.07 10.81 -2.84
CA GLN A 287 -14.48 9.66 -3.67
C GLN A 287 -15.99 9.56 -3.86
N GLN A 288 -16.75 9.93 -2.83
CA GLN A 288 -18.20 10.02 -2.91
C GLN A 288 -18.68 11.29 -3.63
N GLU A 289 -17.75 12.13 -4.11
CA GLU A 289 -18.04 13.43 -4.72
C GLU A 289 -18.80 14.40 -3.80
N TRP A 290 -18.77 14.16 -2.48
CA TRP A 290 -19.43 14.97 -1.45
C TRP A 290 -18.59 16.13 -0.94
N TYR A 291 -17.29 16.10 -1.22
CA TYR A 291 -16.33 17.08 -0.78
C TYR A 291 -15.31 17.37 -1.87
N THR A 292 -14.93 18.64 -1.98
CA THR A 292 -13.85 19.08 -2.84
C THR A 292 -12.97 20.01 -2.01
N ILE A 293 -11.67 19.76 -2.06
CA ILE A 293 -10.69 20.65 -1.42
C ILE A 293 -10.60 21.87 -2.34
N ALA A 294 -11.09 23.03 -1.90
CA ALA A 294 -10.90 24.25 -2.67
C ALA A 294 -9.40 24.53 -2.80
N ASP A 295 -8.97 24.86 -4.01
CA ASP A 295 -7.55 24.96 -4.38
C ASP A 295 -6.75 23.66 -4.16
N GLY A 296 -7.44 22.53 -4.12
CA GLY A 296 -6.85 21.20 -3.94
C GLY A 296 -6.15 20.68 -5.19
N PRO A 297 -5.25 19.68 -5.02
CA PRO A 297 -4.46 19.11 -6.12
C PRO A 297 -5.25 18.27 -7.12
N ILE A 298 -6.49 17.91 -6.80
CA ILE A 298 -7.31 16.97 -7.59
C ILE A 298 -8.64 17.66 -7.91
N GLU A 299 -8.86 17.90 -9.20
CA GLU A 299 -10.15 18.41 -9.68
C GLU A 299 -11.23 17.32 -9.64
N PRO A 300 -12.52 17.67 -9.47
CA PRO A 300 -13.61 16.69 -9.38
C PRO A 300 -13.67 15.74 -10.59
N SER A 301 -13.46 16.26 -11.80
CA SER A 301 -13.42 15.48 -13.04
C SER A 301 -12.23 14.52 -13.13
N ALA A 302 -11.20 14.71 -12.30
CA ALA A 302 -10.03 13.85 -12.26
C ALA A 302 -10.14 12.75 -11.20
N VAL A 303 -11.02 12.85 -10.19
CA VAL A 303 -11.13 11.90 -9.06
C VAL A 303 -11.18 10.44 -9.52
N ASN A 304 -12.02 10.14 -10.51
CA ASN A 304 -12.23 8.78 -11.03
C ASN A 304 -11.23 8.36 -12.13
N SER A 305 -10.34 9.26 -12.56
CA SER A 305 -9.25 8.93 -13.50
C SER A 305 -8.15 8.12 -12.84
N ALA A 306 -7.28 7.47 -13.63
CA ALA A 306 -6.17 6.68 -13.10
C ALA A 306 -5.19 7.53 -12.28
N GLU A 307 -4.84 8.71 -12.79
CA GLU A 307 -4.00 9.68 -12.09
C GLU A 307 -4.70 10.24 -10.83
N GLY A 308 -6.02 10.43 -10.86
CA GLY A 308 -6.80 10.87 -9.69
C GLY A 308 -6.85 9.82 -8.59
N LYS A 309 -7.12 8.55 -8.93
CA LYS A 309 -7.05 7.43 -7.99
C LYS A 309 -5.66 7.32 -7.36
N ALA A 310 -4.61 7.46 -8.15
CA ALA A 310 -3.22 7.46 -7.65
C ALA A 310 -2.94 8.66 -6.74
N ALA A 311 -3.44 9.85 -7.09
CA ALA A 311 -3.30 11.05 -6.27
C ALA A 311 -4.09 10.97 -4.96
N LEU A 312 -5.30 10.39 -4.97
CA LEU A 312 -6.10 10.10 -3.77
C LEU A 312 -5.41 9.06 -2.88
N ALA A 313 -4.82 8.03 -3.47
CA ALA A 313 -4.05 7.04 -2.74
C ALA A 313 -2.82 7.64 -2.04
N LEU A 314 -2.24 8.67 -2.67
CA LEU A 314 -1.10 9.41 -2.14
C LEU A 314 -1.52 10.69 -1.40
N LEU A 315 -2.82 10.98 -1.28
CA LEU A 315 -3.38 12.15 -0.58
C LEU A 315 -2.81 12.28 0.83
N PRO A 316 -2.63 11.21 1.60
CA PRO A 316 -1.78 11.20 2.78
C PRO A 316 -0.43 11.96 2.69
N ILE A 317 0.42 11.60 1.72
CA ILE A 317 1.76 12.19 1.59
C ILE A 317 1.68 13.63 1.07
N ILE A 318 0.83 13.87 0.07
CA ILE A 318 0.73 15.18 -0.59
C ILE A 318 -0.17 16.14 0.21
N GLY A 319 -1.05 15.60 1.05
CA GLY A 319 -2.06 16.31 1.83
C GLY A 319 -1.56 16.84 3.16
N ALA A 320 -0.41 16.35 3.64
CA ALA A 320 0.27 16.88 4.82
C ALA A 320 0.66 18.36 4.68
N THR A 321 0.73 18.88 3.45
CA THR A 321 1.00 20.30 3.15
C THR A 321 -0.26 21.12 2.88
N LEU A 322 -1.45 20.50 2.92
CA LEU A 322 -2.72 21.22 2.80
C LEU A 322 -3.06 21.97 4.09
N ASP A 323 -3.98 22.93 3.98
CA ASP A 323 -4.51 23.68 5.11
C ASP A 323 -5.24 22.76 6.10
N GLN A 324 -4.53 22.38 7.17
CA GLN A 324 -5.03 21.49 8.20
C GLN A 324 -6.13 22.14 9.04
N GLU A 325 -6.16 23.47 9.16
CA GLU A 325 -7.19 24.18 9.93
C GLU A 325 -8.53 24.11 9.21
N ARG A 326 -8.51 24.31 7.88
CA ARG A 326 -9.69 24.13 7.05
C ARG A 326 -10.21 22.70 7.06
N LEU A 327 -9.33 21.72 6.88
CA LEU A 327 -9.71 20.30 6.96
C LEU A 327 -10.30 19.95 8.33
N ALA A 328 -9.75 20.51 9.41
CA ALA A 328 -10.27 20.35 10.75
C ALA A 328 -11.65 20.98 10.94
N ALA A 329 -11.94 22.11 10.28
CA ALA A 329 -13.23 22.79 10.33
C ALA A 329 -14.33 22.05 9.55
N ASP A 330 -14.01 21.44 8.42
CA ASP A 330 -14.97 20.70 7.58
C ASP A 330 -15.28 19.30 8.14
N ARG A 331 -14.38 18.75 8.96
CA ARG A 331 -14.43 17.39 9.51
C ARG A 331 -15.76 16.99 10.19
N PRO A 332 -16.42 17.79 11.05
CA PRO A 332 -17.67 17.36 11.68
C PRO A 332 -18.79 17.07 10.67
N ALA A 333 -18.89 17.87 9.61
CA ALA A 333 -19.88 17.68 8.55
C ALA A 333 -19.57 16.45 7.69
N LEU A 334 -18.28 16.21 7.39
CA LEU A 334 -17.84 15.02 6.66
C LEU A 334 -18.10 13.75 7.46
N LEU A 335 -17.77 13.77 8.75
CA LEU A 335 -17.98 12.65 9.66
C LEU A 335 -19.47 12.30 9.75
N GLN A 336 -20.36 13.30 9.90
CA GLN A 336 -21.80 13.07 9.92
C GLN A 336 -22.31 12.41 8.63
N LYS A 337 -21.90 12.90 7.46
CA LYS A 337 -22.34 12.33 6.18
C LYS A 337 -21.84 10.90 5.98
N LEU A 338 -20.57 10.63 6.28
CA LEU A 338 -19.96 9.31 6.12
C LEU A 338 -20.56 8.30 7.11
N MET A 339 -20.71 8.68 8.39
CA MET A 339 -21.32 7.80 9.38
C MET A 339 -22.79 7.50 9.07
N LEU A 340 -23.54 8.47 8.53
CA LEU A 340 -24.91 8.23 8.05
C LEU A 340 -24.93 7.20 6.91
N LYS A 341 -24.02 7.35 5.93
CA LYS A 341 -23.89 6.41 4.82
C LYS A 341 -23.62 4.99 5.32
N ASP A 342 -22.60 4.84 6.16
CA ASP A 342 -22.17 3.54 6.69
C ASP A 342 -23.30 2.89 7.49
N TRP A 343 -23.96 3.69 8.33
CA TRP A 343 -25.08 3.22 9.12
C TRP A 343 -26.26 2.78 8.25
N MET A 344 -26.57 3.51 7.17
CA MET A 344 -27.62 3.14 6.21
C MET A 344 -27.29 1.85 5.45
N GLU A 345 -26.03 1.62 5.11
CA GLU A 345 -25.58 0.41 4.42
C GLU A 345 -25.66 -0.82 5.32
N ILE A 346 -25.25 -0.68 6.58
CA ILE A 346 -25.21 -1.80 7.54
C ILE A 346 -26.59 -2.09 8.13
N ASN A 347 -27.33 -1.05 8.54
CA ASN A 347 -28.54 -1.19 9.36
C ASN A 347 -29.82 -0.83 8.60
N GLY A 348 -29.72 -0.11 7.48
CA GLY A 348 -30.86 0.55 6.84
C GLY A 348 -31.99 -0.42 6.48
N ASP A 349 -31.67 -1.61 5.98
CA ASP A 349 -32.69 -2.59 5.57
C ASP A 349 -33.39 -3.24 6.77
N GLN A 350 -32.69 -3.47 7.87
CA GLN A 350 -33.31 -3.97 9.10
C GLN A 350 -34.24 -2.91 9.70
N VAL A 351 -33.77 -1.67 9.83
CA VAL A 351 -34.56 -0.59 10.41
C VAL A 351 -35.76 -0.27 9.51
N ARG A 352 -35.58 -0.27 8.19
CA ARG A 352 -36.67 -0.05 7.23
C ARG A 352 -37.76 -1.11 7.33
N ARG A 353 -37.40 -2.39 7.47
CA ARG A 353 -38.40 -3.47 7.67
C ARG A 353 -39.24 -3.25 8.93
N GLY A 354 -38.63 -2.74 10.01
CA GLY A 354 -39.36 -2.37 11.22
C GLY A 354 -40.40 -1.27 10.97
N TYR A 355 -39.99 -0.22 10.25
CA TYR A 355 -40.89 0.86 9.82
C TYR A 355 -42.02 0.35 8.91
N ASP A 356 -41.72 -0.42 7.88
CA ASP A 356 -42.72 -0.94 6.95
C ASP A 356 -43.74 -1.84 7.67
N THR A 357 -43.29 -2.62 8.65
CA THR A 357 -44.19 -3.42 9.51
C THR A 357 -45.11 -2.51 10.32
N THR A 358 -44.58 -1.45 10.91
CA THR A 358 -45.37 -0.50 11.71
C THR A 358 -46.38 0.28 10.85
N VAL A 359 -46.01 0.63 9.61
CA VAL A 359 -46.91 1.28 8.65
C VAL A 359 -48.01 0.30 8.21
N ALA A 360 -47.68 -0.96 7.96
CA ALA A 360 -48.68 -1.99 7.67
C ALA A 360 -49.64 -2.20 8.85
N ASP A 361 -49.17 -2.09 10.10
CA ASP A 361 -50.03 -2.15 11.29
C ASP A 361 -51.01 -0.98 11.34
N LEU A 362 -50.55 0.24 11.00
CA LEU A 362 -51.43 1.40 10.84
C LEU A 362 -52.48 1.20 9.74
N GLN A 363 -52.10 0.60 8.61
CA GLN A 363 -53.06 0.26 7.55
C GLN A 363 -54.12 -0.73 8.04
N ARG A 364 -53.71 -1.75 8.79
CA ARG A 364 -54.65 -2.73 9.38
C ARG A 364 -55.58 -2.09 10.41
N MET A 365 -55.07 -1.19 11.25
CA MET A 365 -55.88 -0.45 12.22
C MET A 365 -56.88 0.50 11.54
N HIS A 366 -56.47 1.16 10.46
CA HIS A 366 -57.37 1.98 9.65
C HIS A 366 -58.48 1.13 9.01
N ALA A 367 -58.09 0.10 8.25
CA ALA A 367 -59.00 -0.71 7.44
C ALA A 367 -59.99 -1.56 8.26
N GLY A 368 -59.67 -1.87 9.51
CA GLY A 368 -60.55 -2.61 10.42
C GLY A 368 -61.15 -1.71 11.50
N PRO A 369 -60.56 -1.69 12.72
CA PRO A 369 -61.22 -1.16 13.90
C PRO A 369 -61.56 0.34 13.82
N TYR A 370 -60.83 1.14 13.02
CA TYR A 370 -61.14 2.56 12.82
C TYR A 370 -62.35 2.81 11.90
N LEU A 371 -62.39 2.17 10.73
CA LEU A 371 -63.52 2.32 9.81
C LEU A 371 -64.80 1.75 10.44
N GLU A 372 -64.72 0.58 11.09
CA GLU A 372 -65.85 -0.01 11.83
C GLU A 372 -66.40 0.95 12.92
N ALA A 373 -65.50 1.55 13.71
CA ALA A 373 -65.90 2.52 14.73
C ALA A 373 -66.48 3.81 14.13
N SER A 374 -65.98 4.24 12.96
CA SER A 374 -66.46 5.44 12.27
C SER A 374 -67.88 5.24 11.72
N GLU A 375 -68.17 4.05 11.21
CA GLU A 375 -69.52 3.67 10.78
C GLU A 375 -70.49 3.59 11.97
N GLU A 376 -70.08 3.00 13.09
CA GLU A 376 -70.89 2.95 14.30
C GLU A 376 -71.15 4.35 14.87
N TYR A 377 -70.16 5.24 14.83
CA TYR A 377 -70.34 6.65 15.19
C TYR A 377 -71.42 7.32 14.33
N ALA A 378 -71.37 7.14 13.00
CA ALA A 378 -72.37 7.72 12.09
C ALA A 378 -73.79 7.20 12.38
N GLN A 379 -73.93 5.91 12.72
CA GLN A 379 -75.21 5.31 13.12
C GLN A 379 -75.72 5.91 14.44
N ARG A 380 -74.87 6.00 15.45
CA ARG A 380 -75.21 6.57 16.77
C ARG A 380 -75.53 8.06 16.70
N LEU A 381 -74.85 8.80 15.82
CA LEU A 381 -75.15 10.21 15.58
C LEU A 381 -76.59 10.38 15.09
N HIS A 382 -77.08 9.46 14.25
CA HIS A 382 -78.46 9.47 13.76
C HIS A 382 -79.49 8.98 14.80
N SER A 383 -79.17 7.94 15.58
CA SER A 383 -80.13 7.26 16.46
C SER A 383 -80.15 7.78 17.91
N GLU A 384 -79.00 8.17 18.46
CA GLU A 384 -78.80 8.48 19.88
C GLU A 384 -78.48 9.97 20.14
N GLY A 385 -78.15 10.72 19.09
CA GLY A 385 -77.80 12.14 19.15
C GLY A 385 -76.31 12.40 19.40
N GLN A 386 -75.88 13.64 19.11
CA GLN A 386 -74.47 14.03 19.04
C GLN A 386 -73.66 13.75 20.32
N ALA A 387 -74.19 14.08 21.50
CA ALA A 387 -73.46 13.92 22.76
C ALA A 387 -73.03 12.48 23.05
N LYS A 388 -73.92 11.50 22.79
CA LYS A 388 -73.63 10.07 23.00
C LYS A 388 -72.69 9.51 21.94
N ALA A 389 -72.84 9.97 20.69
CA ALA A 389 -71.94 9.59 19.60
C ALA A 389 -70.51 10.09 19.88
N ASP A 390 -70.35 11.35 20.31
CA ASP A 390 -69.04 11.93 20.62
C ASP A 390 -68.39 11.23 21.83
N GLU A 391 -69.16 10.88 22.86
CA GLU A 391 -68.66 10.11 24.02
C GLU A 391 -68.23 8.69 23.62
N PHE A 392 -68.98 8.02 22.75
CA PHE A 392 -68.60 6.73 22.18
C PHE A 392 -67.29 6.85 21.39
N TRP A 393 -67.21 7.85 20.51
CA TRP A 393 -66.06 8.05 19.64
C TRP A 393 -64.79 8.40 20.42
N ALA A 394 -64.88 9.28 21.41
CA ALA A 394 -63.76 9.63 22.26
C ALA A 394 -63.17 8.42 23.00
N ARG A 395 -64.02 7.47 23.43
CA ARG A 395 -63.56 6.21 24.05
C ARG A 395 -63.00 5.22 23.05
N ARG A 396 -63.59 5.12 21.85
CA ARG A 396 -63.19 4.12 20.87
C ARG A 396 -61.91 4.52 20.12
N SER A 397 -61.79 5.78 19.73
CA SER A 397 -60.60 6.32 19.05
C SER A 397 -59.33 6.16 19.90
N SER A 398 -59.41 6.40 21.21
CA SER A 398 -58.28 6.21 22.13
C SER A 398 -57.87 4.74 22.35
N GLN A 399 -58.79 3.79 22.16
CA GLN A 399 -58.48 2.35 22.19
C GLN A 399 -57.78 1.87 20.91
N ILE A 400 -58.00 2.56 19.78
CA ILE A 400 -57.40 2.22 18.50
C ILE A 400 -55.97 2.75 18.45
N LEU A 401 -55.79 4.04 18.74
CA LEU A 401 -54.49 4.67 18.87
C LEU A 401 -54.46 5.42 20.20
N ASP A 402 -53.49 5.10 21.04
CA ASP A 402 -53.32 5.74 22.34
C ASP A 402 -53.07 7.25 22.17
N GLY A 403 -53.94 8.08 22.74
CA GLY A 403 -53.86 9.54 22.61
C GLY A 403 -55.22 10.27 22.59
N PRO A 404 -55.19 11.58 22.28
CA PRO A 404 -56.40 12.38 22.11
C PRO A 404 -57.28 11.85 20.98
N ALA A 405 -58.60 12.01 21.13
CA ALA A 405 -59.55 11.66 20.07
C ALA A 405 -59.27 12.46 18.78
N PHE A 406 -59.40 11.81 17.64
CA PHE A 406 -59.20 12.35 16.29
C PHE A 406 -60.47 12.15 15.45
N ALA A 407 -60.66 12.86 14.34
CA ALA A 407 -61.94 12.84 13.62
C ALA A 407 -62.33 11.45 13.07
N PRO A 408 -63.63 11.10 13.02
CA PRO A 408 -64.13 9.89 12.35
C PRO A 408 -64.17 10.06 10.82
N GLY A 409 -64.16 8.95 10.09
CA GLY A 409 -64.35 8.93 8.63
C GLY A 409 -63.18 9.47 7.80
N LEU A 410 -61.98 9.57 8.36
CA LEU A 410 -60.77 10.00 7.65
C LEU A 410 -60.32 8.95 6.63
N SER A 411 -59.84 9.41 5.48
CA SER A 411 -59.07 8.56 4.56
C SER A 411 -57.79 8.04 5.23
N TYR A 412 -57.17 6.99 4.67
CA TYR A 412 -55.93 6.44 5.24
C TYR A 412 -54.82 7.49 5.33
N ASP A 413 -54.71 8.34 4.30
CA ASP A 413 -53.71 9.42 4.24
C ASP A 413 -53.94 10.47 5.35
N GLU A 414 -55.19 10.89 5.55
CA GLU A 414 -55.55 11.81 6.63
C GLU A 414 -55.37 11.17 8.02
N PHE A 415 -55.78 9.91 8.18
CA PHE A 415 -55.59 9.13 9.41
C PHE A 415 -54.10 9.01 9.77
N GLY A 416 -53.25 8.67 8.80
CA GLY A 416 -51.81 8.54 8.97
C GLY A 416 -51.10 9.87 9.27
N ARG A 417 -51.73 11.02 9.02
CA ARG A 417 -51.21 12.35 9.38
C ARG A 417 -51.64 12.84 10.76
N THR A 418 -52.56 12.13 11.43
CA THR A 418 -52.99 12.49 12.79
C THR A 418 -51.84 12.39 13.81
N ASP A 419 -51.91 13.21 14.86
CA ASP A 419 -50.91 13.17 15.94
C ASP A 419 -50.88 11.81 16.66
N ALA A 420 -52.01 11.11 16.72
CA ALA A 420 -52.12 9.76 17.28
C ALA A 420 -51.35 8.74 16.42
N ALA A 421 -51.49 8.78 15.09
CA ALA A 421 -50.74 7.90 14.19
C ALA A 421 -49.23 8.19 14.23
N LYS A 422 -48.84 9.47 14.21
CA LYS A 422 -47.43 9.89 14.38
C LYS A 422 -46.86 9.44 15.72
N ARG A 423 -47.64 9.52 16.80
CA ARG A 423 -47.23 9.05 18.13
C ARG A 423 -47.06 7.53 18.15
N TYR A 424 -47.97 6.79 17.51
CA TYR A 424 -47.86 5.35 17.36
C TYR A 424 -46.58 4.95 16.62
N LEU A 425 -46.27 5.58 15.47
CA LEU A 425 -45.02 5.36 14.73
C LEU A 425 -43.80 5.55 15.64
N ARG A 426 -43.73 6.70 16.32
CA ARG A 426 -42.63 7.06 17.21
C ARG A 426 -42.44 6.08 18.37
N ASN A 427 -43.53 5.70 19.03
CA ASN A 427 -43.51 4.80 20.18
C ASN A 427 -43.06 3.39 19.76
N THR A 428 -43.61 2.87 18.66
CA THR A 428 -43.30 1.51 18.18
C THR A 428 -41.86 1.41 17.67
N LEU A 429 -41.36 2.46 17.04
CA LEU A 429 -39.98 2.52 16.53
C LEU A 429 -38.96 2.99 17.58
N GLY A 430 -39.41 3.33 18.79
CA GLY A 430 -38.53 3.75 19.89
C GLY A 430 -37.84 5.10 19.68
N CYS A 431 -38.43 6.00 18.89
CA CYS A 431 -37.91 7.37 18.70
C CYS A 431 -39.00 8.42 18.97
N PHE A 432 -39.01 9.00 20.16
CA PHE A 432 -40.06 9.92 20.61
C PHE A 432 -39.97 11.34 20.00
N ASP A 433 -38.77 11.75 19.57
CA ASP A 433 -38.50 13.07 19.00
C ASP A 433 -38.43 13.07 17.46
N CYS A 434 -38.58 11.91 16.81
CA CYS A 434 -38.54 11.80 15.35
C CYS A 434 -39.83 12.29 14.68
N GLU A 435 -39.71 12.98 13.55
CA GLU A 435 -40.85 13.48 12.77
C GLU A 435 -41.36 12.46 11.71
N PHE A 436 -41.60 11.22 12.12
CA PHE A 436 -42.05 10.18 11.19
C PHE A 436 -43.45 10.45 10.62
N THR A 437 -43.58 10.27 9.32
CA THR A 437 -44.86 10.14 8.61
C THR A 437 -45.01 8.72 8.06
N HIS A 438 -46.22 8.31 7.71
CA HIS A 438 -46.52 6.95 7.24
C HIS A 438 -46.15 6.73 5.75
N ASP A 439 -45.92 7.81 5.02
CA ASP A 439 -45.59 7.87 3.59
C ASP A 439 -44.12 8.23 3.33
N MET A 440 -43.29 8.22 4.39
CA MET A 440 -41.91 8.69 4.34
C MET A 440 -41.05 7.77 3.45
N PRO A 441 -40.34 8.33 2.46
CA PRO A 441 -39.44 7.55 1.62
C PRO A 441 -38.27 7.00 2.45
N ARG A 442 -37.66 5.91 1.96
CA ARG A 442 -36.60 5.18 2.69
C ARG A 442 -35.47 6.10 3.18
N GLU A 443 -34.97 6.98 2.32
CA GLU A 443 -33.82 7.84 2.65
C GLU A 443 -34.15 8.87 3.73
N GLU A 444 -35.31 9.53 3.64
CA GLU A 444 -35.75 10.51 4.64
C GLU A 444 -36.00 9.84 6.00
N PHE A 445 -36.65 8.67 6.00
CA PHE A 445 -36.88 7.91 7.22
C PHE A 445 -35.58 7.50 7.91
N LEU A 446 -34.63 6.95 7.15
CA LEU A 446 -33.35 6.52 7.69
C LEU A 446 -32.51 7.72 8.19
N ALA A 447 -32.56 8.85 7.49
CA ALA A 447 -31.86 10.07 7.92
C ALA A 447 -32.44 10.63 9.23
N GLU A 448 -33.78 10.68 9.35
CA GLU A 448 -34.45 11.13 10.56
C GLU A 448 -34.23 10.17 11.73
N PHE A 449 -34.31 8.85 11.49
CA PHE A 449 -34.02 7.84 12.50
C PHE A 449 -32.57 7.93 12.99
N TYR A 450 -31.61 8.06 12.06
CA TYR A 450 -30.19 8.20 12.37
C TYR A 450 -29.91 9.44 13.22
N LYS A 451 -30.50 10.59 12.85
CA LYS A 451 -30.31 11.88 13.54
C LYS A 451 -30.52 11.77 15.05
N TYR A 452 -31.51 11.01 15.51
CA TYR A 452 -31.80 10.85 16.93
C TYR A 452 -31.12 9.62 17.54
N ASN A 453 -31.18 8.46 16.87
CA ASN A 453 -30.65 7.21 17.41
C ASN A 453 -29.11 7.22 17.52
N GLN A 454 -28.44 7.94 16.62
CA GLN A 454 -26.97 8.00 16.54
C GLN A 454 -26.41 9.36 16.98
N ALA A 455 -27.23 10.26 17.53
CA ALA A 455 -26.79 11.59 17.99
C ALA A 455 -25.61 11.50 18.98
N ASN A 456 -25.71 10.61 19.96
CA ASN A 456 -24.66 10.41 20.96
C ASN A 456 -23.39 9.80 20.35
N ASN A 457 -23.53 8.84 19.44
CA ASN A 457 -22.39 8.21 18.76
C ASN A 457 -21.67 9.23 17.87
N LEU A 458 -22.41 10.06 17.13
CA LEU A 458 -21.85 11.14 16.33
C LEU A 458 -21.12 12.15 17.21
N ARG A 459 -21.72 12.59 18.32
CA ARG A 459 -21.08 13.50 19.28
C ARG A 459 -19.79 12.92 19.85
N MET A 460 -19.82 11.67 20.32
CA MET A 460 -18.62 10.99 20.84
C MET A 460 -17.53 10.88 19.77
N MET A 461 -17.90 10.55 18.53
CA MET A 461 -16.93 10.46 17.44
C MET A 461 -16.35 11.84 17.08
N GLN A 462 -17.15 12.90 17.09
CA GLN A 462 -16.66 14.27 16.90
C GLN A 462 -15.66 14.66 17.99
N GLU A 463 -16.00 14.42 19.27
CA GLU A 463 -15.12 14.68 20.42
C GLU A 463 -13.80 13.90 20.32
N ARG A 464 -13.85 12.62 19.94
CA ARG A 464 -12.65 11.79 19.69
C ARG A 464 -11.81 12.35 18.56
N PHE A 465 -12.43 12.75 17.45
CA PHE A 465 -11.72 13.31 16.31
C PHE A 465 -11.12 14.69 16.60
N GLU A 466 -11.70 15.49 17.49
CA GLU A 466 -11.16 16.80 17.90
C GLU A 466 -9.93 16.69 18.81
N SER A 467 -9.86 15.66 19.64
CA SER A 467 -8.76 15.46 20.58
C SER A 467 -7.57 14.74 19.95
N ALA A 468 -6.45 15.45 19.77
CA ALA A 468 -5.18 14.83 19.38
C ALA A 468 -4.68 13.80 20.42
N GLU A 469 -5.07 13.98 21.70
CA GLU A 469 -4.71 13.08 22.80
C GLU A 469 -5.29 11.67 22.59
N HIS A 470 -6.49 11.58 22.02
CA HIS A 470 -7.14 10.30 21.68
C HIS A 470 -6.32 9.46 20.69
N PHE A 471 -5.50 10.11 19.87
CA PHE A 471 -4.65 9.45 18.88
C PHE A 471 -3.22 9.20 19.38
N GLU A 472 -2.84 9.70 20.57
CA GLU A 472 -1.48 9.52 21.11
C GLU A 472 -1.15 8.06 21.40
N ARG A 473 -2.13 7.28 21.89
CA ARG A 473 -1.98 5.87 22.31
C ARG A 473 -3.27 5.08 22.05
N GLY A 474 -3.14 3.78 21.79
CA GLY A 474 -4.27 2.87 21.68
C GLY A 474 -4.60 2.42 20.25
N ILE A 475 -5.57 1.50 20.17
CA ILE A 475 -5.96 0.76 18.96
C ILE A 475 -6.45 1.73 17.87
N ASP A 476 -7.27 2.73 18.22
CA ASP A 476 -7.83 3.69 17.26
C ASP A 476 -6.76 4.51 16.52
N GLY A 477 -5.76 5.01 17.25
CA GLY A 477 -4.68 5.80 16.68
C GLY A 477 -3.74 4.98 15.80
N GLU A 478 -3.48 3.74 16.18
CA GLU A 478 -2.66 2.81 15.41
C GLU A 478 -3.38 2.30 14.16
N ASN A 479 -4.67 1.97 14.27
CA ASN A 479 -5.50 1.53 13.15
C ASN A 479 -5.69 2.65 12.12
N ALA A 480 -5.97 3.88 12.56
CA ALA A 480 -6.05 5.03 11.67
C ALA A 480 -4.73 5.26 10.93
N ALA A 481 -3.59 5.17 11.63
CA ALA A 481 -2.27 5.29 11.01
C ALA A 481 -1.95 4.13 10.06
N ARG A 482 -2.38 2.91 10.37
CA ARG A 482 -2.17 1.71 9.53
C ARG A 482 -3.00 1.79 8.24
N ALA A 483 -4.31 2.08 8.35
CA ALA A 483 -5.20 2.30 7.21
C ALA A 483 -4.71 3.44 6.28
N TYR A 484 -3.97 4.38 6.85
CA TYR A 484 -3.33 5.47 6.14
C TYR A 484 -2.01 5.07 5.45
N TRP A 485 -1.05 4.49 6.19
CA TRP A 485 0.31 4.25 5.69
C TRP A 485 0.47 2.96 4.87
N VAL A 486 -0.29 1.91 5.20
CA VAL A 486 -0.12 0.59 4.55
C VAL A 486 -0.36 0.65 3.04
N PRO A 487 -1.47 1.21 2.54
CA PRO A 487 -1.74 1.21 1.10
C PRO A 487 -0.71 2.03 0.31
N ILE A 488 -0.18 3.10 0.91
CA ILE A 488 0.87 3.94 0.33
C ILE A 488 2.16 3.15 0.14
N TRP A 489 2.62 2.48 1.19
CA TRP A 489 3.85 1.69 1.13
C TRP A 489 3.70 0.50 0.20
N ALA A 490 2.53 -0.14 0.20
CA ALA A 490 2.20 -1.20 -0.76
C ALA A 490 2.32 -0.68 -2.20
N LEU A 491 1.77 0.51 -2.50
CA LEU A 491 1.83 1.12 -3.83
C LEU A 491 3.27 1.47 -4.23
N LEU A 492 4.03 2.10 -3.34
CA LEU A 492 5.42 2.49 -3.59
C LEU A 492 6.33 1.26 -3.79
N PHE A 493 6.22 0.23 -2.94
CA PHE A 493 7.00 -0.99 -3.07
C PHE A 493 6.62 -1.77 -4.32
N SER A 494 5.33 -1.89 -4.63
CA SER A 494 4.83 -2.54 -5.84
C SER A 494 5.40 -1.86 -7.09
N MET A 495 5.40 -0.53 -7.11
CA MET A 495 5.91 0.24 -8.23
C MET A 495 7.43 0.09 -8.43
N VAL A 496 8.20 0.16 -7.34
CA VAL A 496 9.65 -0.06 -7.37
C VAL A 496 9.99 -1.50 -7.82
N GLY A 497 9.22 -2.48 -7.34
CA GLY A 497 9.29 -3.87 -7.75
C GLY A 497 9.05 -4.04 -9.24
N ALA A 498 7.89 -3.59 -9.73
CA ALA A 498 7.51 -3.62 -11.14
C ALA A 498 8.59 -3.00 -12.04
N PHE A 499 9.04 -1.77 -11.72
CA PHE A 499 10.05 -1.08 -12.51
C PHE A 499 11.39 -1.82 -12.54
N THR A 500 11.86 -2.30 -11.39
CA THR A 500 13.10 -3.11 -11.30
C THR A 500 13.03 -4.37 -12.15
N HIS A 501 11.87 -5.04 -12.13
CA HIS A 501 11.67 -6.28 -12.87
C HIS A 501 11.46 -6.05 -14.38
N ILE A 502 10.94 -4.89 -14.80
CA ILE A 502 10.93 -4.45 -16.21
C ILE A 502 12.37 -4.29 -16.74
N PHE A 503 13.27 -3.63 -16.00
CA PHE A 503 14.69 -3.55 -16.37
C PHE A 503 15.31 -4.95 -16.48
N LYS A 504 15.04 -5.78 -15.47
CA LYS A 504 15.59 -7.13 -15.40
C LYS A 504 15.16 -7.99 -16.59
N ILE A 505 13.87 -8.00 -16.94
CA ILE A 505 13.39 -8.80 -18.07
C ILE A 505 13.97 -8.28 -19.38
N ALA A 506 14.02 -6.96 -19.58
CA ALA A 506 14.58 -6.36 -20.78
C ALA A 506 16.07 -6.73 -20.95
N PHE A 507 16.87 -6.69 -19.87
CA PHE A 507 18.27 -7.13 -19.89
C PHE A 507 18.43 -8.63 -20.11
N THR A 508 17.54 -9.44 -19.52
CA THR A 508 17.58 -10.91 -19.62
C THR A 508 17.23 -11.36 -21.04
N VAL A 509 16.18 -10.77 -21.64
CA VAL A 509 15.79 -11.03 -23.03
C VAL A 509 16.87 -10.56 -23.99
N THR A 510 17.41 -9.36 -23.80
CA THR A 510 18.51 -8.83 -24.64
C THR A 510 19.73 -9.74 -24.58
N GLU A 511 20.14 -10.16 -23.38
CA GLU A 511 21.24 -11.10 -23.20
C GLU A 511 20.97 -12.43 -23.91
N TYR A 512 19.76 -12.98 -23.77
CA TYR A 512 19.36 -14.21 -24.44
C TYR A 512 19.40 -14.08 -25.96
N VAL A 513 18.79 -13.03 -26.52
CA VAL A 513 18.71 -12.81 -27.97
C VAL A 513 20.09 -12.60 -28.58
N VAL A 514 20.93 -11.74 -27.99
CA VAL A 514 22.30 -11.50 -28.51
C VAL A 514 23.12 -12.78 -28.51
N ARG A 515 23.09 -13.53 -27.41
CA ARG A 515 23.82 -14.80 -27.30
C ARG A 515 23.27 -15.87 -28.23
N ARG A 516 21.94 -15.94 -28.41
CA ARG A 516 21.29 -16.87 -29.34
C ARG A 516 21.63 -16.56 -30.80
N THR A 517 21.72 -15.28 -31.17
CA THR A 517 22.11 -14.86 -32.53
C THR A 517 23.57 -15.23 -32.82
N LEU A 518 24.48 -14.95 -31.87
CA LEU A 518 25.90 -15.27 -32.01
C LEU A 518 26.21 -16.77 -31.87
N LEU A 519 25.26 -17.58 -31.38
CA LEU A 519 25.39 -19.03 -31.36
C LEU A 519 25.55 -19.61 -32.77
N ARG A 520 24.85 -19.05 -33.76
CA ARG A 520 24.96 -19.49 -35.17
C ARG A 520 26.37 -19.33 -35.73
N ALA A 521 27.12 -18.37 -35.20
CA ALA A 521 28.51 -18.08 -35.57
C ALA A 521 29.53 -18.69 -34.60
N GLN A 522 29.13 -19.61 -33.72
CA GLN A 522 29.98 -20.20 -32.67
C GLN A 522 30.67 -19.15 -31.77
N ALA A 523 30.05 -17.97 -31.61
CA ALA A 523 30.63 -16.82 -30.94
C ALA A 523 29.82 -16.36 -29.70
N ALA A 524 28.87 -17.17 -29.22
CA ALA A 524 27.92 -16.79 -28.15
C ALA A 524 28.56 -16.41 -26.80
N ASP A 525 29.78 -16.89 -26.52
CA ASP A 525 30.58 -16.56 -25.33
C ASP A 525 31.95 -15.93 -25.69
N SER A 526 32.04 -15.40 -26.90
CA SER A 526 33.21 -14.65 -27.35
C SER A 526 33.31 -13.31 -26.60
N ARG A 527 34.48 -12.66 -26.65
CA ARG A 527 34.62 -11.30 -26.10
C ARG A 527 33.67 -10.33 -26.79
N LEU A 528 33.47 -10.49 -28.10
CA LEU A 528 32.51 -9.73 -28.89
C LEU A 528 31.08 -9.87 -28.35
N ALA A 529 30.64 -11.08 -28.01
CA ALA A 529 29.32 -11.29 -27.42
C ALA A 529 29.18 -10.57 -26.06
N GLY A 530 30.21 -10.66 -25.22
CA GLY A 530 30.22 -9.96 -23.93
C GLY A 530 30.15 -8.44 -24.07
N ASP A 531 30.90 -7.87 -25.02
CA ASP A 531 30.91 -6.44 -25.30
C ASP A 531 29.59 -6.00 -25.95
N LEU A 532 29.02 -6.78 -26.87
CA LEU A 532 27.73 -6.49 -27.49
C LEU A 532 26.58 -6.55 -26.49
N VAL A 533 26.54 -7.56 -25.62
CA VAL A 533 25.56 -7.64 -24.52
C VAL A 533 25.68 -6.42 -23.60
N ARG A 534 26.91 -6.05 -23.22
CA ARG A 534 27.15 -4.89 -22.35
C ARG A 534 26.70 -3.60 -23.01
N ASN A 535 27.06 -3.38 -24.27
CA ASN A 535 26.67 -2.19 -25.03
C ASN A 535 25.14 -2.12 -25.21
N ALA A 536 24.50 -3.23 -25.55
CA ALA A 536 23.05 -3.31 -25.66
C ALA A 536 22.36 -3.04 -24.31
N GLN A 537 22.89 -3.57 -23.21
CA GLN A 537 22.37 -3.29 -21.87
C GLN A 537 22.56 -1.82 -21.46
N MET A 538 23.69 -1.19 -21.82
CA MET A 538 23.90 0.25 -21.56
C MET A 538 22.93 1.13 -22.37
N LEU A 539 22.73 0.82 -23.65
CA LEU A 539 21.76 1.52 -24.51
C LEU A 539 20.33 1.35 -23.98
N LEU A 540 19.96 0.14 -23.58
CA LEU A 540 18.66 -0.16 -23.01
C LEU A 540 18.47 0.52 -21.64
N ALA A 541 19.49 0.55 -20.80
CA ALA A 541 19.47 1.30 -19.54
C ALA A 541 19.23 2.80 -19.79
N ALA A 542 19.94 3.38 -20.77
CA ALA A 542 19.75 4.77 -21.16
C ALA A 542 18.33 5.03 -21.68
N ALA A 543 17.80 4.15 -22.55
CA ALA A 543 16.44 4.25 -23.05
C ALA A 543 15.39 4.17 -21.94
N LEU A 544 15.56 3.27 -20.97
CA LEU A 544 14.64 3.16 -19.84
C LEU A 544 14.75 4.34 -18.86
N VAL A 545 15.94 4.92 -18.67
CA VAL A 545 16.11 6.17 -17.92
C VAL A 545 15.41 7.32 -18.64
N LEU A 546 15.55 7.43 -19.96
CA LEU A 546 14.83 8.42 -20.76
C LEU A 546 13.31 8.22 -20.66
N LEU A 547 12.83 6.99 -20.66
CA LEU A 547 11.41 6.68 -20.43
C LEU A 547 10.96 7.09 -19.03
N ALA A 548 11.76 6.81 -17.99
CA ALA A 548 11.43 7.20 -16.63
C ALA A 548 11.41 8.74 -16.46
N LEU A 549 12.32 9.44 -17.11
CA LEU A 549 12.34 10.91 -17.19
C LEU A 549 11.13 11.42 -17.97
N PHE A 550 10.78 10.80 -19.10
CA PHE A 550 9.58 11.13 -19.85
C PHE A 550 8.33 11.02 -18.96
N ILE A 551 8.15 9.91 -18.24
CA ILE A 551 7.04 9.74 -17.29
C ILE A 551 7.10 10.83 -16.20
N TYR A 552 8.28 11.15 -15.69
CA TYR A 552 8.44 12.21 -14.68
C TYR A 552 8.01 13.59 -15.18
N PHE A 553 8.29 13.93 -16.43
CA PHE A 553 7.97 15.24 -17.02
C PHE A 553 6.64 15.26 -17.78
N PHE A 554 5.92 14.14 -17.81
CA PHE A 554 4.62 14.05 -18.46
C PHE A 554 3.54 14.65 -17.56
N ASP A 555 2.86 15.69 -18.05
CA ASP A 555 1.73 16.28 -17.34
C ASP A 555 0.43 15.50 -17.60
N ASN A 556 -0.40 15.35 -16.58
CA ASN A 556 -1.75 14.79 -16.68
C ASN A 556 -2.77 15.71 -15.99
N ARG A 557 -4.03 15.26 -15.87
CA ARG A 557 -5.12 16.07 -15.29
C ARG A 557 -4.86 16.50 -13.85
N VAL A 558 -4.09 15.73 -13.09
CA VAL A 558 -3.69 16.07 -11.71
C VAL A 558 -2.40 16.88 -11.73
N THR A 559 -1.33 16.33 -12.32
CA THR A 559 0.02 16.90 -12.21
C THR A 559 0.22 18.17 -13.02
N GLY A 560 -0.57 18.37 -14.06
CA GLY A 560 -0.61 19.62 -14.84
C GLY A 560 -1.42 20.73 -14.17
N SER A 561 -2.20 20.45 -13.11
CA SER A 561 -3.01 21.47 -12.46
C SER A 561 -2.14 22.50 -11.70
N PRO A 562 -2.52 23.80 -11.70
CA PRO A 562 -1.78 24.84 -10.98
C PRO A 562 -1.62 24.52 -9.49
N ASN A 563 -2.68 24.02 -8.86
CA ASN A 563 -2.72 23.68 -7.44
C ASN A 563 -1.73 22.56 -7.09
N TYR A 564 -1.66 21.51 -7.92
CA TYR A 564 -0.69 20.44 -7.72
C TYR A 564 0.75 20.93 -7.88
N GLN A 565 1.01 21.82 -8.85
CA GLN A 565 2.36 22.36 -9.06
C GLN A 565 2.82 23.24 -7.88
N GLU A 566 1.92 23.99 -7.26
CA GLU A 566 2.20 24.71 -6.02
C GLU A 566 2.47 23.75 -4.87
N LEU A 567 1.60 22.76 -4.67
CA LEU A 567 1.76 21.70 -3.67
C LEU A 567 3.11 20.99 -3.81
N ARG A 568 3.53 20.70 -5.05
CA ARG A 568 4.81 20.06 -5.35
C ARG A 568 6.00 20.91 -4.93
N LYS A 569 5.95 22.24 -5.07
CA LYS A 569 7.01 23.13 -4.59
C LYS A 569 7.17 23.04 -3.08
N ASP A 570 6.08 22.84 -2.35
CA ASP A 570 6.13 22.65 -0.90
C ASP A 570 6.58 21.25 -0.50
N MET A 571 6.16 20.22 -1.24
CA MET A 571 6.71 18.86 -1.08
C MET A 571 8.22 18.81 -1.26
N TRP A 572 8.80 19.62 -2.17
CA TRP A 572 10.26 19.71 -2.32
C TRP A 572 10.96 20.24 -1.07
N LYS A 573 10.27 21.05 -0.25
CA LYS A 573 10.81 21.60 1.00
C LYS A 573 10.67 20.62 2.16
N THR A 574 9.57 19.87 2.22
CA THR A 574 9.21 18.99 3.34
C THR A 574 9.66 17.55 3.13
N ASN A 575 9.30 16.94 1.99
CA ASN A 575 9.53 15.53 1.65
C ASN A 575 10.00 15.37 0.19
N PRO A 576 11.25 15.75 -0.15
CA PRO A 576 11.70 15.84 -1.54
C PRO A 576 11.73 14.49 -2.27
N VAL A 577 12.12 13.42 -1.57
CA VAL A 577 12.26 12.10 -2.21
C VAL A 577 10.90 11.40 -2.33
N ILE A 578 10.21 11.21 -1.20
CA ILE A 578 8.95 10.45 -1.18
C ILE A 578 7.81 11.29 -1.75
N GLY A 579 7.64 12.54 -1.33
CA GLY A 579 6.57 13.42 -1.82
C GLY A 579 6.85 13.96 -3.22
N ALA A 580 7.92 14.74 -3.39
CA ALA A 580 8.10 15.48 -4.64
C ALA A 580 8.57 14.63 -5.84
N ILE A 581 9.33 13.56 -5.61
CA ILE A 581 9.83 12.68 -6.67
C ILE A 581 8.95 11.44 -6.80
N ALA A 582 8.85 10.61 -5.77
CA ALA A 582 8.19 9.31 -5.86
C ALA A 582 6.68 9.44 -6.06
N SER A 583 5.98 10.28 -5.30
CA SER A 583 4.54 10.49 -5.50
C SER A 583 4.25 11.09 -6.88
N HIS A 584 5.01 12.10 -7.31
CA HIS A 584 4.84 12.70 -8.65
C HIS A 584 5.02 11.69 -9.77
N TRP A 585 6.11 10.94 -9.73
CA TRP A 585 6.36 9.90 -10.72
C TRP A 585 5.28 8.83 -10.70
N THR A 586 4.80 8.43 -9.52
CA THR A 586 3.74 7.43 -9.36
C THR A 586 2.42 7.89 -9.95
N ILE A 587 2.00 9.14 -9.71
CA ILE A 587 0.76 9.70 -10.27
C ILE A 587 0.83 9.70 -11.81
N ASN A 588 1.96 10.12 -12.39
CA ASN A 588 2.15 10.11 -13.85
C ASN A 588 2.21 8.68 -14.42
N ALA A 589 2.97 7.80 -13.77
CA ALA A 589 3.12 6.41 -14.21
C ALA A 589 1.77 5.70 -14.22
N GLN A 590 0.95 5.88 -13.18
CA GLN A 590 -0.37 5.28 -13.11
C GLN A 590 -1.32 5.83 -14.17
N GLY A 591 -1.32 7.14 -14.43
CA GLY A 591 -2.09 7.73 -15.54
C GLY A 591 -1.80 7.08 -16.90
N LEU A 592 -0.55 6.66 -17.14
CA LEU A 592 -0.13 6.02 -18.39
C LEU A 592 -0.36 4.50 -18.40
N ILE A 593 -0.04 3.81 -17.31
CA ILE A 593 0.06 2.34 -17.26
C ILE A 593 -1.28 1.69 -16.89
N TYR A 594 -2.04 2.31 -15.97
CA TYR A 594 -3.29 1.74 -15.43
C TYR A 594 -4.30 1.32 -16.51
N PRO A 595 -4.58 2.11 -17.58
CA PRO A 595 -5.56 1.71 -18.60
C PRO A 595 -5.18 0.42 -19.35
N PHE A 596 -3.88 0.10 -19.40
CA PHE A 596 -3.39 -1.14 -20.00
C PHE A 596 -3.41 -2.29 -19.00
N THR A 597 -2.97 -2.05 -17.77
CA THR A 597 -2.91 -3.09 -16.73
C THR A 597 -4.29 -3.54 -16.28
N GLN A 598 -5.27 -2.63 -16.26
CA GLN A 598 -6.66 -2.97 -15.98
C GLN A 598 -7.24 -3.97 -17.00
N LYS A 599 -6.87 -3.86 -18.28
CA LYS A 599 -7.37 -4.76 -19.35
C LYS A 599 -6.78 -6.17 -19.29
N ILE A 600 -5.61 -6.34 -18.69
CA ILE A 600 -4.91 -7.63 -18.61
C ILE A 600 -5.10 -8.33 -17.25
N ARG A 601 -5.67 -7.63 -16.26
CA ARG A 601 -6.05 -8.22 -14.97
C ARG A 601 -7.30 -9.09 -15.17
N PRO A 602 -7.29 -10.35 -14.76
CA PRO A 602 -8.47 -11.20 -14.85
C PRO A 602 -9.44 -10.91 -13.70
N ASP A 603 -10.75 -11.06 -13.95
CA ASP A 603 -11.81 -10.72 -13.00
C ASP A 603 -11.77 -11.55 -11.69
N TRP A 604 -11.16 -12.73 -11.72
CA TRP A 604 -11.02 -13.62 -10.57
C TRP A 604 -9.89 -13.20 -9.61
N LEU A 605 -8.98 -12.34 -10.03
CA LEU A 605 -7.83 -11.91 -9.22
C LEU A 605 -8.14 -10.57 -8.53
N GLN A 606 -8.90 -10.64 -7.42
CA GLN A 606 -9.41 -9.47 -6.69
C GLN A 606 -8.69 -9.16 -5.38
N PHE A 607 -7.78 -10.02 -4.90
CA PHE A 607 -6.97 -9.84 -3.68
C PHE A 607 -7.75 -9.43 -2.41
N LYS A 608 -9.06 -9.68 -2.36
CA LYS A 608 -9.94 -9.30 -1.23
C LYS A 608 -9.75 -10.19 0.00
N SER A 609 -9.36 -11.44 -0.21
CA SER A 609 -9.09 -12.39 0.87
C SER A 609 -7.61 -12.45 1.18
N ASP A 610 -7.29 -12.71 2.44
CA ASP A 610 -5.93 -12.99 2.90
C ASP A 610 -5.26 -14.09 2.02
N PRO A 611 -4.02 -13.92 1.55
CA PRO A 611 -3.31 -14.94 0.78
C PRO A 611 -3.10 -16.26 1.54
N PHE A 612 -3.31 -16.29 2.86
CA PHE A 612 -3.15 -17.44 3.74
C PHE A 612 -4.47 -17.98 4.29
N THR A 613 -5.64 -17.50 3.87
CA THR A 613 -6.93 -18.02 4.35
C THR A 613 -7.03 -19.54 4.13
N TRP A 614 -6.51 -20.04 3.01
CA TRP A 614 -6.49 -21.47 2.68
C TRP A 614 -5.59 -22.32 3.60
N LEU A 615 -4.68 -21.70 4.35
CA LEU A 615 -3.83 -22.39 5.34
C LEU A 615 -4.51 -22.53 6.71
N GLY A 616 -5.69 -21.96 6.91
CA GLY A 616 -6.37 -21.95 8.21
C GLY A 616 -5.63 -21.14 9.28
N ILE A 617 -4.68 -20.29 8.89
CA ILE A 617 -3.97 -19.36 9.77
C ILE A 617 -4.78 -18.05 9.77
N THR A 618 -5.97 -18.05 10.33
CA THR A 618 -6.67 -16.80 10.63
C THR A 618 -6.25 -16.34 12.01
N LYS A 619 -6.07 -15.02 12.20
CA LYS A 619 -6.15 -14.44 13.54
C LYS A 619 -7.45 -14.96 14.18
N PRO A 620 -7.45 -15.35 15.47
CA PRO A 620 -8.72 -15.53 16.16
C PRO A 620 -9.53 -14.24 15.98
N PRO A 621 -10.85 -14.32 15.82
CA PRO A 621 -11.67 -13.12 15.77
C PRO A 621 -11.33 -12.31 17.02
N GLU A 622 -10.80 -11.10 16.82
CA GLU A 622 -10.72 -10.12 17.90
C GLU A 622 -12.16 -10.00 18.39
N GLU A 623 -12.40 -10.35 19.65
CA GLU A 623 -13.72 -10.25 20.26
C GLU A 623 -14.25 -8.85 19.95
N GLU A 624 -15.34 -8.80 19.17
CA GLU A 624 -16.13 -7.60 18.96
C GLU A 624 -16.66 -7.15 20.34
N GLU A 625 -15.85 -6.38 21.06
CA GLU A 625 -16.30 -5.61 22.20
C GLU A 625 -17.03 -4.38 21.62
N TYR A 626 -18.27 -4.60 21.18
CA TYR A 626 -19.25 -3.56 20.86
C TYR A 626 -19.95 -3.05 22.12
#